data_AF-A0A5N8XFB1-F1
#
_entry.id   AF-A0A5N8XFB1-F1
#
_cell.length_a   1.000
_cell.length_b   1.000
_cell.length_c   1.000
_cell.angle_alpha   90.00
_cell.angle_beta   90.00
_cell.angle_gamma   90.00
#
_symmetry.space_group_name_H-M   'P 1'
#
loop_
_entity.id
_entity.type
_entity.pdbx_description
1 polymer ?
#
loop_
_entity_poly.entity_id
_entity_poly.type
_entity_poly.pdbx_seq_one_letter_code
_entity_poly.pdbx_strand_id
1 'polypeptide(L)'
;MVEAGAERLTDGIHTEPSLQAGKTYELKLVCVGHGTAQLSFNPAGTGTSAKVPCDQSVFRQRISAGKQIHIDVDATPGSNGVIAWEIDSI
;
A
#
# COMPACT_ATOMS: atom_id res chain seq x y z
N MET A 1 6.76 -14.68 3.06
CA MET A 1 6.48 -14.02 4.36
C MET A 1 5.38 -13.04 4.05
N VAL A 2 4.23 -13.19 4.70
CA VAL A 2 3.05 -12.39 4.40
C VAL A 2 2.82 -11.42 5.54
N GLU A 3 2.88 -10.12 5.25
CA GLU A 3 2.38 -9.06 6.12
C GLU A 3 1.14 -8.48 5.45
N ALA A 4 0.05 -8.29 6.20
CA ALA A 4 -1.22 -7.84 5.63
C ALA A 4 -2.04 -7.07 6.67
N GLY A 5 -2.96 -6.24 6.17
CA GLY A 5 -3.87 -5.47 7.01
C GLY A 5 -5.03 -4.89 6.21
N ALA A 6 -6.01 -4.33 6.92
CA ALA A 6 -7.12 -3.61 6.32
C ALA A 6 -7.54 -2.48 7.25
N GLU A 7 -7.79 -1.31 6.67
CA GLU A 7 -8.14 -0.10 7.40
C GLU A 7 -9.32 0.62 6.74
N ARG A 8 -10.00 1.46 7.52
CA ARG A 8 -10.96 2.40 6.93
C ARG A 8 -10.19 3.34 6.02
N LEU A 9 -10.70 3.58 4.82
CA LEU A 9 -10.02 4.41 3.83
C LEU A 9 -9.72 5.81 4.38
N THR A 10 -10.62 6.38 5.17
CA THR A 10 -10.46 7.70 5.81
C THR A 10 -9.34 7.76 6.83
N ASP A 11 -8.96 6.62 7.40
CA ASP A 11 -7.93 6.53 8.43
C ASP A 11 -6.56 6.30 7.78
N GLY A 12 -6.55 5.74 6.56
CA GLY A 12 -5.36 5.50 5.76
C GLY A 12 -4.57 4.26 6.22
N ILE A 13 -3.53 3.93 5.48
CA ILE A 13 -2.52 2.95 5.90
C ILE A 13 -1.23 3.73 6.13
N HIS A 14 -0.63 3.55 7.30
CA HIS A 14 0.66 4.13 7.67
C HIS A 14 1.48 3.05 8.36
N THR A 15 2.21 2.26 7.58
CA THR A 15 2.87 1.05 8.08
C THR A 15 4.37 1.02 7.80
N GLU A 16 5.12 0.48 8.76
CA GLU A 16 6.54 0.18 8.66
C GLU A 16 6.72 -1.35 8.70
N PRO A 17 6.69 -2.02 7.54
CA PRO A 17 6.74 -3.47 7.49
C PRO A 17 8.14 -4.02 7.81
N SER A 18 8.18 -5.21 8.41
CA SER A 18 9.41 -5.86 8.86
C SER A 18 10.09 -6.67 7.73
N LEU A 19 10.39 -5.99 6.63
CA LEU A 19 10.97 -6.62 5.43
C LEU A 19 12.49 -6.80 5.53
N GLN A 20 12.99 -7.87 4.91
CA GLN A 20 14.43 -8.11 4.84
C GLN A 20 15.07 -7.21 3.78
N ALA A 21 15.99 -6.36 4.21
CA ALA A 21 16.71 -5.44 3.34
C ALA A 21 17.40 -6.16 2.16
N GLY A 22 17.34 -5.56 0.98
CA GLY A 22 17.92 -6.09 -0.25
C GLY A 22 17.08 -7.15 -0.96
N LYS A 23 15.90 -7.51 -0.41
CA LYS A 23 14.93 -8.38 -1.09
C LYS A 23 13.85 -7.58 -1.79
N THR A 24 13.26 -8.23 -2.80
CA THR A 24 12.10 -7.71 -3.54
C THR A 24 10.85 -8.41 -3.06
N TYR A 25 9.79 -7.63 -2.90
CA TYR A 25 8.48 -8.09 -2.46
C TYR A 25 7.40 -7.65 -3.44
N GLU A 26 6.24 -8.29 -3.38
CA GLU A 26 5.05 -7.90 -4.10
C GLU A 26 4.07 -7.24 -3.12
N LEU A 27 3.71 -5.98 -3.39
CA LEU A 27 2.65 -5.26 -2.70
C LEU A 27 1.35 -5.38 -3.51
N LYS A 28 0.29 -5.82 -2.84
CA LYS A 28 -1.08 -5.83 -3.37
C LYS A 28 -1.94 -4.90 -2.54
N LEU A 29 -2.80 -4.15 -3.22
CA LEU A 29 -3.76 -3.24 -2.62
C LEU A 29 -5.13 -3.46 -3.26
N VAL A 30 -6.18 -3.44 -2.45
CA VAL A 30 -7.57 -3.44 -2.91
C VAL A 30 -8.32 -2.39 -2.12
N CYS A 31 -8.99 -1.48 -2.83
CA CYS A 31 -9.91 -0.53 -2.21
C CYS A 31 -11.35 -0.83 -2.63
N VAL A 32 -12.26 -0.83 -1.66
CA VAL A 32 -13.70 -1.02 -1.86
C VAL A 32 -14.43 0.20 -1.31
N GLY A 33 -15.25 0.87 -2.13
CA GLY A 33 -16.03 2.02 -1.70
C GLY A 33 -16.22 3.02 -2.84
N HIS A 34 -15.94 4.30 -2.57
CA HIS A 34 -15.92 5.34 -3.59
C HIS A 34 -14.73 6.28 -3.41
N GLY A 35 -14.31 6.88 -4.51
CA GLY A 35 -13.16 7.78 -4.57
C GLY A 35 -11.86 7.04 -4.88
N THR A 36 -10.75 7.61 -4.42
CA THR A 36 -9.40 7.11 -4.72
C THR A 36 -8.49 7.27 -3.51
N ALA A 37 -7.52 6.37 -3.36
CA ALA A 37 -6.42 6.49 -2.41
C ALA A 37 -5.10 6.83 -3.13
N GLN A 38 -4.18 7.48 -2.44
CA GLN A 38 -2.85 7.81 -2.93
C GLN A 38 -1.81 6.98 -2.18
N LEU A 39 -1.13 6.09 -2.90
CA LEU A 39 0.00 5.32 -2.38
C LEU A 39 1.30 6.13 -2.51
N SER A 40 2.10 6.11 -1.45
CA SER A 40 3.46 6.67 -1.41
C SER A 40 4.41 5.81 -0.56
N PHE A 41 5.70 6.05 -0.74
CA PHE A 41 6.77 5.33 -0.06
C PHE A 41 7.82 6.28 0.49
N ASN A 42 8.41 5.92 1.62
CA ASN A 42 9.62 6.54 2.14
C ASN A 42 10.64 5.44 2.53
N PRO A 43 11.85 5.42 1.96
CA PRO A 43 12.41 6.38 1.02
C PRO A 43 11.77 6.31 -0.38
N ALA A 44 11.90 7.41 -1.12
CA ALA A 44 11.56 7.42 -2.54
C ALA A 44 12.38 6.36 -3.30
N GLY A 45 11.76 5.67 -4.24
CA GLY A 45 12.38 4.58 -5.00
C GLY A 45 12.18 3.18 -4.43
N THR A 46 11.57 3.03 -3.24
CA THR A 46 11.10 1.73 -2.73
C THR A 46 10.06 1.10 -3.66
N GLY A 47 9.16 1.92 -4.20
CA GLY A 47 8.13 1.53 -5.16
C GLY A 47 7.66 2.72 -5.98
N THR A 48 6.62 2.51 -6.80
CA THR A 48 5.98 3.54 -7.61
C THR A 48 4.76 4.10 -6.87
N SER A 49 4.79 5.40 -6.53
CA SER A 49 3.61 6.09 -6.02
C SER A 49 2.48 6.05 -7.05
N ALA A 50 1.26 5.75 -6.62
CA ALA A 50 0.15 5.49 -7.53
C ALA A 50 -1.20 5.87 -6.92
N LYS A 51 -2.17 6.17 -7.77
CA LYS A 51 -3.57 6.25 -7.34
C LYS A 51 -4.19 4.86 -7.35
N VAL A 52 -4.85 4.50 -6.26
CA VAL A 52 -5.57 3.24 -6.10
C VAL A 52 -7.07 3.55 -6.12
N PRO A 53 -7.79 3.21 -7.20
CA PRO A 53 -9.23 3.43 -7.25
C PRO A 53 -9.97 2.51 -6.29
N CYS A 54 -11.06 3.01 -5.71
CA CYS A 54 -11.93 2.23 -4.82
C CYS A 54 -13.02 1.50 -5.60
N ASP A 55 -12.62 0.80 -6.66
CA ASP A 55 -13.48 0.08 -7.60
C ASP A 55 -13.35 -1.45 -7.49
N GLN A 56 -12.72 -1.93 -6.39
CA GLN A 56 -12.47 -3.35 -6.11
C GLN A 56 -11.42 -4.01 -7.00
N SER A 57 -10.73 -3.24 -7.85
CA SER A 57 -9.59 -3.73 -8.62
C SER A 57 -8.40 -4.02 -7.71
N VAL A 58 -7.66 -5.09 -8.04
CA VAL A 58 -6.40 -5.41 -7.37
C VAL A 58 -5.27 -4.63 -8.02
N PHE A 59 -4.75 -3.64 -7.30
CA PHE A 59 -3.50 -2.98 -7.64
C PHE A 59 -2.32 -3.80 -7.15
N ARG A 60 -1.29 -3.99 -7.98
CA ARG A 60 -0.12 -4.82 -7.67
C ARG A 60 1.15 -4.17 -8.18
N GLN A 61 2.20 -4.15 -7.36
CA GLN A 61 3.52 -3.72 -7.80
C GLN A 61 4.65 -4.41 -7.04
N ARG A 62 5.84 -4.37 -7.61
CA ARG A 62 7.06 -4.79 -6.91
C ARG A 62 7.61 -3.64 -6.08
N ILE A 63 8.11 -3.97 -4.89
CA ILE A 63 8.82 -3.03 -4.02
C ILE A 63 10.18 -3.59 -3.63
N SER A 64 11.18 -2.71 -3.50
CA SER A 64 12.53 -3.07 -3.06
C SER A 64 12.73 -2.68 -1.60
N ALA A 65 12.93 -3.65 -0.72
CA ALA A 65 13.07 -3.41 0.70
C ALA A 65 14.43 -2.79 1.04
N GLY A 66 14.40 -1.58 1.59
CA GLY A 66 15.54 -0.94 2.25
C GLY A 66 15.69 -1.43 3.70
N LYS A 67 16.55 -0.75 4.49
CA LYS A 67 16.69 -1.04 5.94
C LYS A 67 15.42 -0.72 6.73
N GLN A 68 14.70 0.31 6.32
CA GLN A 68 13.45 0.78 6.90
C GLN A 68 12.66 1.40 5.76
N ILE A 69 11.42 0.97 5.59
CA ILE A 69 10.51 1.51 4.59
C ILE A 69 9.20 1.88 5.27
N HIS A 70 8.62 3.01 4.89
CA HIS A 70 7.26 3.39 5.23
C HIS A 70 6.41 3.27 3.98
N ILE A 71 5.23 2.68 4.14
CA ILE A 71 4.21 2.58 3.10
C ILE A 71 3.00 3.35 3.61
N ASP A 72 2.65 4.38 2.85
CA ASP A 72 1.53 5.27 3.17
C ASP A 72 0.46 5.16 2.09
N VAL A 73 -0.80 5.04 2.50
CA VAL A 73 -1.96 5.08 1.61
C VAL A 73 -3.00 6.03 2.19
N ASP A 74 -3.12 7.20 1.59
CA ASP A 74 -4.01 8.27 2.05
C ASP A 74 -5.28 8.35 1.19
N ALA A 75 -6.43 8.57 1.83
CA ALA A 75 -7.65 8.91 1.11
C ALA A 75 -7.54 10.27 0.41
N THR A 76 -8.03 10.35 -0.83
CA THR A 76 -8.33 11.66 -1.43
C THR A 76 -9.61 12.26 -0.81
N PRO A 77 -9.73 13.60 -0.72
CA PRO A 77 -10.89 14.25 -0.11
C PRO A 77 -12.23 13.76 -0.68
N GLY A 78 -13.16 13.45 0.20
CA GLY A 78 -14.48 12.92 -0.17
C GLY A 78 -14.50 11.42 -0.51
N SER A 79 -13.39 10.70 -0.38
CA SER A 79 -13.38 9.24 -0.50
C SER A 79 -13.84 8.56 0.79
N ASN A 80 -14.49 7.40 0.66
CA ASN A 80 -14.87 6.56 1.80
C ASN A 80 -14.90 5.09 1.37
N GLY A 81 -14.62 4.19 2.32
CA GLY A 81 -14.54 2.76 2.05
C GLY A 81 -13.57 2.05 2.98
N VAL A 82 -13.07 0.92 2.50
CA VAL A 82 -12.05 0.10 3.15
C VAL A 82 -10.91 -0.14 2.16
N ILE A 83 -9.69 -0.03 2.64
CA ILE A 83 -8.46 -0.34 1.90
C ILE A 83 -7.80 -1.53 2.59
N ALA A 84 -7.50 -2.58 1.83
CA ALA A 84 -6.75 -3.74 2.29
C ALA A 84 -5.43 -3.83 1.55
N TRP A 85 -4.41 -4.35 2.24
CA TRP A 85 -3.07 -4.50 1.71
C TRP A 85 -2.44 -5.83 2.11
N GLU A 86 -1.56 -6.31 1.25
CA GLU A 86 -0.77 -7.52 1.46
C GLU A 86 0.62 -7.31 0.85
N ILE A 87 1.65 -7.70 1.58
CA ILE A 87 3.03 -7.80 1.10
C ILE A 87 3.44 -9.26 1.18
N ASP A 88 3.84 -9.84 0.06
CA ASP A 88 4.40 -11.18 0.00
C ASP A 88 5.79 -11.20 -0.63
N SER A 89 6.60 -12.18 -0.26
CA SER A 89 7.86 -12.47 -0.93
C SER A 89 7.60 -12.99 -2.34
N ILE A 90 8.43 -12.58 -3.29
CA ILE A 90 8.45 -13.15 -4.65
C ILE A 90 9.21 -14.49 -4.64
#